data_AF-A0ABD0JAG9-F1
#
_entry.id   AF-A0ABD0JAG9-F1
#
_cell.length_a   1.000
_cell.length_b   1.000
_cell.length_c   1.000
_cell.angle_alpha   90.00
_cell.angle_beta   90.00
_cell.angle_gamma   90.00
#
_symmetry.space_group_name_H-M   'P 1'
#
loop_
_entity.id
_entity.type
_entity.pdbx_description
1 polymer ?
#
loop_
_entity_poly.entity_id
_entity_poly.type
_entity_poly.pdbx_seq_one_letter_code
_entity_poly.pdbx_strand_id
1 'polypeptide(L)'
;MEVVVEAVETETSAADVVQLHVKKETPEVVAVAGSEFLRVGQEFGSFAEFETCLKKYSNATYSTWTKHNTKTIEAQNRTQMRKKQHAWHLDEALVYYAVEVRCKHGGGVRRKGGGVRPNQGTLKLDCPARIYLRADTSKNKLVLKILEDQHNHDLDRETFLHLPEQRRLTSSDKLDLVKSMLHSGVKVQKIREYLHKEGHYVKNKDLYNLRQKMQKERDEGNPALNEVLAVENVESHRAGCESNMLLRADRDKGVLEVMRLVSEHNHPTGPDVSYRKTKRIRNNPTTRKQAAESLPSPRKDNTANMVKAIIPPLTSELHKGEAGRIGIIGGCQEYTGAPYFAAISALKVGADLSHVFCTSGAAPVIKSYSPELIVHPILDQPDAVREFEKWLPRLHTLVVGPGLGRDPAIMSTVSSMITSSKARGIPLVVDADGLFVITESPDLVMNYPTTLLTPNAVEFQRLFEKMVGERPSQVDESQNVKLLAQCFGNLTVLRKGMEDIVSDGFTVIMCSTDGSPRRCGGQGDLLSGSAAVFYNWALLKHNRKSDTESSQPLLGPGVLAGYMACRLTRECSRLAFLDQGRSMTTSDMITKIHLAFETLF
;
A
#
# COMPACT_ATOMS: atom_id res chain seq x y z
N MET A 1 -45.05 -5.92 19.50
CA MET A 1 -46.38 -5.30 19.56
C MET A 1 -46.66 -4.75 18.18
N GLU A 2 -47.57 -5.45 17.49
CA GLU A 2 -48.16 -5.08 16.20
C GLU A 2 -48.98 -3.79 16.35
N VAL A 3 -49.09 -3.00 15.28
CA VAL A 3 -50.35 -2.34 14.93
C VAL A 3 -50.53 -2.39 13.41
N VAL A 4 -51.57 -3.13 13.04
CA VAL A 4 -52.24 -3.25 11.75
C VAL A 4 -53.13 -2.02 11.54
N VAL A 5 -53.30 -1.55 10.30
CA VAL A 5 -54.52 -0.81 9.93
C VAL A 5 -54.98 -1.31 8.55
N GLU A 6 -56.22 -1.80 8.53
CA GLU A 6 -56.92 -2.49 7.45
C GLU A 6 -57.41 -1.56 6.34
N ALA A 7 -57.59 -2.17 5.17
CA ALA A 7 -58.33 -1.65 4.03
C ALA A 7 -59.84 -1.72 4.27
N VAL A 8 -60.59 -0.77 3.71
CA VAL A 8 -62.04 -0.85 3.53
C VAL A 8 -62.33 -0.63 2.05
N GLU A 9 -62.80 -1.69 1.38
CA GLU A 9 -63.43 -1.66 0.07
C GLU A 9 -64.92 -1.35 0.25
N THR A 10 -65.48 -0.48 -0.61
CA THR A 10 -66.91 -0.48 -0.94
C THR A 10 -67.09 -0.22 -2.44
N GLU A 11 -68.11 -0.87 -2.98
CA GLU A 11 -68.29 -1.28 -4.37
C GLU A 11 -68.99 -0.26 -5.29
N THR A 12 -68.86 -0.52 -6.60
CA THR A 12 -69.85 -0.38 -7.69
C THR A 12 -70.04 0.94 -8.49
N SER A 13 -69.56 0.82 -9.73
CA SER A 13 -70.32 0.89 -11.01
C SER A 13 -70.06 2.08 -11.93
N ALA A 14 -70.00 1.72 -13.22
CA ALA A 14 -69.52 2.52 -14.33
C ALA A 14 -70.59 3.44 -14.91
N ALA A 15 -70.22 4.71 -15.11
CA ALA A 15 -70.57 5.51 -16.28
C ALA A 15 -69.79 6.83 -16.19
N ASP A 16 -68.68 6.93 -16.92
CA ASP A 16 -68.33 8.11 -17.72
C ASP A 16 -66.94 7.89 -18.35
N VAL A 17 -66.99 7.53 -19.63
CA VAL A 17 -65.85 7.46 -20.53
C VAL A 17 -65.44 8.89 -20.88
N VAL A 18 -64.44 9.43 -20.19
CA VAL A 18 -63.74 10.63 -20.64
C VAL A 18 -62.46 10.22 -21.35
N GLN A 19 -62.50 10.28 -22.69
CA GLN A 19 -61.34 10.19 -23.56
C GLN A 19 -60.33 11.30 -23.22
N LEU A 20 -59.30 10.98 -22.44
CA LEU A 20 -58.10 11.81 -22.35
C LEU A 20 -57.31 11.65 -23.66
N HIS A 21 -57.57 12.59 -24.56
CA HIS A 21 -56.76 12.85 -25.74
C HIS A 21 -55.29 13.00 -25.33
N VAL A 22 -54.45 12.06 -25.76
CA VAL A 22 -53.00 12.23 -25.80
C VAL A 22 -52.71 13.34 -26.81
N LYS A 23 -52.63 14.59 -26.33
CA LYS A 23 -51.99 15.67 -27.07
C LYS A 23 -50.52 15.28 -27.20
N LYS A 24 -50.12 14.89 -28.41
CA LYS A 24 -48.73 14.98 -28.87
C LYS A 24 -48.33 16.45 -28.79
N GLU A 25 -47.76 16.85 -27.67
CA GLU A 25 -47.01 18.09 -27.60
C GLU A 25 -45.78 17.91 -28.50
N THR A 26 -45.73 18.74 -29.53
CA THR A 26 -44.52 19.02 -30.29
C THR A 26 -43.40 19.38 -29.33
N PRO A 27 -42.17 18.87 -29.51
CA PRO A 27 -41.08 19.16 -28.59
C PRO A 27 -40.77 20.65 -28.63
N GLU A 28 -41.16 21.36 -27.56
CA GLU A 28 -40.60 22.67 -27.25
C GLU A 28 -39.08 22.51 -27.12
N VAL A 29 -38.36 23.34 -27.87
CA VAL A 29 -36.91 23.38 -27.93
C VAL A 29 -36.40 23.81 -26.55
N VAL A 30 -36.08 22.83 -25.69
CA VAL A 30 -35.36 23.06 -24.45
C VAL A 30 -34.03 23.71 -24.82
N ALA A 31 -33.85 24.97 -24.44
CA ALA A 31 -32.60 25.69 -24.63
C ALA A 31 -31.48 24.93 -23.90
N VAL A 32 -30.65 24.23 -24.69
CA VAL A 32 -29.46 23.53 -24.17
C VAL A 32 -28.57 24.59 -23.51
N ALA A 33 -28.32 24.43 -22.21
CA ALA A 33 -27.39 25.29 -21.47
C ALA A 33 -26.07 25.39 -22.26
N GLY A 34 -25.58 26.60 -22.52
CA GLY A 34 -24.34 26.83 -23.27
C GLY A 34 -24.49 27.12 -24.77
N SER A 35 -25.67 26.94 -25.36
CA SER A 35 -25.95 27.31 -26.77
C SER A 35 -25.82 28.81 -27.08
N GLU A 36 -25.72 29.66 -26.06
CA GLU A 36 -25.38 31.09 -26.18
C GLU A 36 -23.91 31.36 -26.49
N PHE A 37 -22.99 30.43 -26.17
CA PHE A 37 -21.55 30.64 -26.32
C PHE A 37 -20.96 30.02 -27.59
N LEU A 38 -21.48 28.88 -28.04
CA LEU A 38 -21.03 28.18 -29.24
C LEU A 38 -22.21 27.72 -30.09
N ARG A 39 -22.16 28.03 -31.40
CA ARG A 39 -23.14 27.57 -32.39
C ARG A 39 -22.47 27.10 -33.67
N VAL A 40 -23.07 26.11 -34.33
CA VAL A 40 -22.61 25.68 -35.66
C VAL A 40 -22.77 26.85 -36.65
N GLY A 41 -21.71 27.13 -37.40
CA GLY A 41 -21.63 28.27 -38.33
C GLY A 41 -21.04 29.55 -37.73
N GLN A 42 -20.79 29.60 -36.41
CA GLN A 42 -20.13 30.75 -35.78
C GLN A 42 -18.71 30.93 -36.32
N GLU A 43 -18.35 32.18 -36.61
CA GLU A 43 -17.05 32.57 -37.15
C GLU A 43 -16.19 33.24 -36.07
N PHE A 44 -14.90 32.92 -36.03
CA PHE A 44 -13.92 33.50 -35.11
C PHE A 44 -12.75 34.09 -35.90
N GLY A 45 -12.31 35.29 -35.52
CA GLY A 45 -11.19 35.98 -36.15
C GLY A 45 -9.81 35.48 -35.69
N SER A 46 -9.75 34.75 -34.57
CA SER A 46 -8.54 34.11 -34.08
C SER A 46 -8.86 32.84 -33.30
N PHE A 47 -7.85 31.99 -33.09
CA PHE A 47 -8.02 30.83 -32.22
C PHE A 47 -8.17 31.21 -30.74
N ALA A 48 -7.58 32.33 -30.30
CA ALA A 48 -7.70 32.83 -28.92
C ALA A 48 -9.13 33.28 -28.58
N GLU A 49 -9.83 33.86 -29.56
CA GLU A 49 -11.24 34.22 -29.45
C GLU A 49 -12.11 32.97 -29.24
N PHE A 50 -11.84 31.91 -30.03
CA PHE A 50 -12.48 30.61 -29.85
C PHE A 50 -12.15 30.00 -28.48
N GLU A 51 -10.89 29.99 -28.02
CA GLU A 51 -10.53 29.46 -26.69
C GLU A 51 -11.26 30.19 -25.56
N THR A 52 -11.48 31.50 -25.70
CA THR A 52 -12.25 32.29 -24.74
C THR A 52 -13.73 31.86 -24.71
N CYS A 53 -14.34 31.67 -25.89
CA CYS A 53 -15.72 31.19 -25.99
C CYS A 53 -15.86 29.75 -25.50
N LEU A 54 -14.90 28.87 -25.81
CA LEU A 54 -14.85 27.49 -25.34
C LEU A 54 -14.73 27.42 -23.81
N LYS A 55 -13.98 28.34 -23.19
CA LYS A 55 -13.88 28.41 -21.72
C LYS A 55 -15.20 28.81 -21.08
N LYS A 56 -15.91 29.79 -21.65
CA LYS A 56 -17.26 30.17 -21.18
C LYS A 56 -18.25 29.02 -21.34
N TYR A 57 -18.23 28.36 -22.50
CA TYR A 57 -19.02 27.16 -22.77
C TYR A 57 -18.75 26.05 -21.76
N SER A 58 -17.47 25.73 -21.53
CA SER A 58 -17.03 24.71 -20.56
C SER A 58 -17.56 24.97 -19.15
N ASN A 59 -17.56 26.24 -18.72
CA ASN A 59 -18.04 26.63 -17.39
C ASN A 59 -19.57 26.56 -17.29
N ALA A 60 -20.29 26.80 -18.39
CA ALA A 60 -21.74 26.73 -18.44
C ALA A 60 -22.26 25.28 -18.50
N THR A 61 -21.54 24.40 -19.21
CA THR A 61 -21.93 22.99 -19.41
C THR A 61 -21.19 22.01 -18.50
N TYR A 62 -20.30 22.49 -17.63
CA TYR A 62 -19.44 21.68 -16.77
C TYR A 62 -18.60 20.64 -17.53
N SER A 63 -18.32 20.91 -18.80
CA SER A 63 -17.59 20.02 -19.70
C SER A 63 -16.13 20.46 -19.83
N THR A 64 -15.22 19.51 -20.06
CA THR A 64 -13.81 19.83 -20.32
C THR A 64 -13.33 19.29 -21.66
N TRP A 65 -12.60 20.13 -22.38
CA TRP A 65 -12.26 19.92 -23.77
C TRP A 65 -10.74 19.89 -23.96
N THR A 66 -10.27 18.97 -24.81
CA THR A 66 -8.85 18.76 -25.12
C THR A 66 -8.62 18.75 -26.63
N LYS A 67 -7.51 19.35 -27.08
CA LYS A 67 -7.14 19.39 -28.51
C LYS A 67 -6.77 17.99 -28.98
N HIS A 68 -7.29 17.58 -30.13
CA HIS A 68 -7.00 16.30 -30.76
C HIS A 68 -6.42 16.52 -32.16
N ASN A 69 -7.17 16.22 -33.21
CA ASN A 69 -6.68 16.24 -34.58
C ASN A 69 -6.54 17.69 -35.07
N THR A 70 -5.30 18.15 -35.21
CA THR A 70 -4.99 19.52 -35.66
C THR A 70 -4.22 19.54 -36.97
N LYS A 71 -4.56 20.48 -37.84
CA LYS A 71 -3.77 20.86 -39.00
C LYS A 71 -3.48 22.34 -38.91
N THR A 72 -2.21 22.72 -38.76
CA THR A 72 -1.81 24.13 -38.66
C THR A 72 -1.90 24.82 -40.01
N ILE A 73 -2.08 26.14 -39.99
CA ILE A 73 -2.05 26.97 -41.21
C ILE A 73 -0.67 26.92 -41.86
N GLU A 74 0.40 26.97 -41.08
CA GLU A 74 1.76 26.84 -41.60
C GLU A 74 1.96 25.52 -42.39
N ALA A 75 1.48 24.39 -41.86
CA ALA A 75 1.55 23.10 -42.55
C ALA A 75 0.69 23.07 -43.82
N GLN A 76 -0.47 23.72 -43.79
CA GLN A 76 -1.36 23.84 -44.95
C GLN A 76 -0.76 24.74 -46.04
N ASN A 77 -0.26 25.93 -45.69
CA ASN A 77 0.37 26.89 -46.58
C ASN A 77 1.60 26.25 -47.27
N ARG A 78 2.45 25.54 -46.51
CA ARG A 78 3.59 24.78 -47.06
C ARG A 78 3.17 23.67 -48.04
N THR A 79 2.05 23.01 -47.78
CA THR A 79 1.51 21.96 -48.68
C THR A 79 0.99 22.56 -49.98
N GLN A 80 0.37 23.74 -49.93
CA GLN A 80 -0.14 24.43 -51.11
C GLN A 80 1.00 24.96 -52.00
N MET A 81 2.05 25.54 -51.39
CA MET A 81 3.26 25.98 -52.10
C MET A 81 3.90 24.84 -52.91
N ARG A 82 3.94 23.63 -52.36
CA ARG A 82 4.48 22.43 -53.05
C ARG A 82 3.63 21.97 -54.23
N LYS A 83 2.33 22.28 -54.27
CA LYS A 83 1.38 21.78 -55.28
C LYS A 83 1.16 22.74 -56.46
N LYS A 84 1.86 23.88 -56.54
CA LYS A 84 1.72 24.92 -57.60
C LYS A 84 0.28 25.37 -57.86
N GLN A 85 -0.62 25.23 -56.88
CA GLN A 85 -2.00 25.72 -56.96
C GLN A 85 -2.04 27.16 -56.42
N HIS A 86 -2.77 28.06 -57.10
CA HIS A 86 -2.89 29.48 -56.77
C HIS A 86 -3.00 29.72 -55.25
N ALA A 87 -2.03 30.47 -54.71
CA ALA A 87 -1.78 30.60 -53.29
C ALA A 87 -2.78 31.56 -52.63
N TRP A 88 -3.74 31.01 -51.89
CA TRP A 88 -4.45 31.79 -50.88
C TRP A 88 -3.59 31.77 -49.62
N HIS A 89 -3.12 32.93 -49.16
CA HIS A 89 -2.39 33.03 -47.92
C HIS A 89 -3.38 33.21 -46.76
N LEU A 90 -3.57 32.15 -45.98
CA LEU A 90 -4.32 32.20 -44.74
C LEU A 90 -3.47 32.86 -43.66
N ASP A 91 -4.09 33.76 -42.89
CA ASP A 91 -3.44 34.48 -41.81
C ASP A 91 -3.00 33.52 -40.69
N GLU A 92 -1.76 33.70 -40.26
CA GLU A 92 -1.15 32.90 -39.20
C GLU A 92 -1.82 33.13 -37.83
N ALA A 93 -2.55 34.24 -37.65
CA ALA A 93 -3.31 34.55 -36.43
C ALA A 93 -4.41 33.52 -36.10
N LEU A 94 -4.89 32.78 -37.09
CA LEU A 94 -5.88 31.71 -36.90
C LEU A 94 -5.24 30.42 -36.35
N VAL A 95 -3.91 30.27 -36.42
CA VAL A 95 -3.08 29.12 -35.95
C VAL A 95 -3.38 27.78 -36.66
N TYR A 96 -4.65 27.41 -36.80
CA TYR A 96 -5.12 26.14 -37.32
C TYR A 96 -5.97 26.29 -38.57
N TYR A 97 -5.68 25.50 -39.60
CA TYR A 97 -6.55 25.31 -40.77
C TYR A 97 -7.74 24.42 -40.41
N ALA A 98 -7.50 23.41 -39.58
CA ALA A 98 -8.55 22.56 -39.03
C ALA A 98 -8.15 22.10 -37.63
N VAL A 99 -9.10 22.12 -36.69
CA VAL A 99 -8.87 21.68 -35.32
C VAL A 99 -10.10 20.97 -34.79
N GLU A 100 -9.90 19.75 -34.32
CA GLU A 100 -10.88 18.98 -33.56
C GLU A 100 -10.54 19.04 -32.07
N VAL A 101 -11.51 19.44 -31.26
CA VAL A 101 -11.44 19.43 -29.81
C VAL A 101 -12.46 18.40 -29.31
N ARG A 102 -12.05 17.50 -28.42
CA ARG A 102 -12.93 16.46 -27.86
C ARG A 102 -13.02 16.57 -26.35
N CYS A 103 -14.05 16.01 -25.76
CA CYS A 103 -14.14 15.86 -24.32
C CYS A 103 -12.86 15.21 -23.75
N LYS A 104 -12.44 15.61 -22.55
CA LYS A 104 -11.31 15.00 -21.81
C LYS A 104 -11.48 13.50 -21.58
N HIS A 105 -12.69 12.97 -21.58
CA HIS A 105 -12.99 11.53 -21.51
C HIS A 105 -13.10 10.86 -22.88
N GLY A 106 -12.95 11.61 -23.97
CA GLY A 106 -13.02 11.12 -25.34
C GLY A 106 -11.75 10.40 -25.82
N GLY A 107 -11.96 9.50 -26.77
CA GLY A 107 -10.94 8.66 -27.43
C GLY A 107 -10.72 7.32 -26.74
N GLY A 108 -10.21 6.32 -27.48
CA GLY A 108 -9.93 4.99 -26.94
C GLY A 108 -8.72 4.90 -26.02
N VAL A 109 -8.62 3.77 -25.29
CA VAL A 109 -7.49 3.44 -24.42
C VAL A 109 -6.19 3.43 -25.24
N ARG A 110 -5.26 4.34 -24.91
CA ARG A 110 -3.92 4.36 -25.50
C ARG A 110 -2.90 3.81 -24.50
N ARG A 111 -2.19 2.75 -24.86
CA ARG A 111 -0.98 2.32 -24.13
C ARG A 111 0.14 3.31 -24.48
N LYS A 112 0.60 4.12 -23.52
CA LYS A 112 1.84 4.91 -23.71
C LYS A 112 3.05 3.99 -23.49
N GLY A 113 4.00 4.05 -24.44
CA GLY A 113 5.12 3.13 -24.61
C GLY A 113 6.17 3.13 -23.48
N GLY A 114 7.20 2.29 -23.69
CA GLY A 114 8.21 1.83 -22.73
C GLY A 114 9.20 2.88 -22.19
N GLY A 115 8.70 3.97 -21.62
CA GLY A 115 9.47 4.83 -20.73
C GLY A 115 9.58 4.26 -19.31
N VAL A 116 10.31 4.96 -18.44
CA VAL A 116 10.63 4.58 -17.05
C VAL A 116 9.39 4.30 -16.17
N ARG A 117 8.20 4.76 -16.58
CA ARG A 117 6.91 4.38 -15.99
C ARG A 117 5.98 3.79 -17.06
N PRO A 118 6.10 2.50 -17.40
CA PRO A 118 5.16 1.85 -18.30
C PRO A 118 3.80 1.74 -17.58
N ASN A 119 2.70 2.00 -18.29
CA ASN A 119 1.31 1.87 -17.81
C ASN A 119 0.74 3.00 -16.93
N GLN A 120 0.86 4.26 -17.35
CA GLN A 120 -0.17 5.25 -16.99
C GLN A 120 -1.35 5.12 -17.96
N GLY A 121 -2.33 4.30 -17.60
CA GLY A 121 -3.63 4.28 -18.27
C GLY A 121 -4.46 5.49 -17.83
N THR A 122 -5.01 6.23 -18.79
CA THR A 122 -6.13 7.13 -18.49
C THR A 122 -7.40 6.37 -18.84
N LEU A 123 -8.32 6.26 -17.89
CA LEU A 123 -9.64 5.63 -18.12
C LEU A 123 -10.46 6.56 -19.01
N LYS A 124 -10.23 6.47 -20.32
CA LYS A 124 -11.03 7.18 -21.31
C LYS A 124 -12.33 6.40 -21.49
N LEU A 125 -13.46 7.11 -21.43
CA LEU A 125 -14.81 6.53 -21.51
C LEU A 125 -15.33 6.49 -22.96
N ASP A 126 -14.45 6.76 -23.92
CA ASP A 126 -14.79 6.91 -25.35
C ASP A 126 -15.96 7.87 -25.59
N CYS A 127 -15.96 8.99 -24.85
CA CYS A 127 -17.01 10.01 -24.94
C CYS A 127 -17.10 10.59 -26.36
N PRO A 128 -18.30 10.64 -26.98
CA PRO A 128 -18.48 11.05 -28.38
C PRO A 128 -18.43 12.58 -28.57
N ALA A 129 -18.55 13.36 -27.50
CA ALA A 129 -18.59 14.82 -27.57
C ALA A 129 -17.35 15.43 -28.26
N ARG A 130 -17.59 16.21 -29.32
CA ARG A 130 -16.56 16.85 -30.14
C ARG A 130 -17.00 18.18 -30.77
N ILE A 131 -16.03 19.06 -30.92
CA ILE A 131 -16.16 20.35 -31.60
C ILE A 131 -15.12 20.40 -32.72
N TYR A 132 -15.56 20.71 -33.93
CA TYR A 132 -14.67 20.79 -35.09
C TYR A 132 -14.74 22.18 -35.72
N LEU A 133 -13.58 22.80 -35.87
CA LEU A 133 -13.40 24.08 -36.54
C LEU A 133 -12.55 23.92 -37.80
N ARG A 134 -12.90 24.71 -38.81
CA ARG A 134 -12.15 24.78 -40.07
C ARG A 134 -12.04 26.21 -40.54
N ALA A 135 -10.84 26.60 -40.98
CA ALA A 135 -10.59 27.90 -41.57
C ALA A 135 -11.34 28.02 -42.90
N ASP A 136 -12.08 29.10 -43.06
CA ASP A 136 -12.66 29.53 -44.32
C ASP A 136 -11.62 30.35 -45.10
N THR A 137 -11.24 29.84 -46.26
CA THR A 137 -10.21 30.44 -47.13
C THR A 137 -10.63 31.76 -47.76
N SER A 138 -11.93 32.05 -47.83
CA SER A 138 -12.45 33.29 -48.43
C SER A 138 -12.57 34.43 -47.42
N LYS A 139 -12.91 34.10 -46.17
CA LYS A 139 -13.17 35.08 -45.11
C LYS A 139 -12.02 35.24 -44.12
N ASN A 140 -11.01 34.38 -44.18
CA ASN A 140 -9.89 34.33 -43.24
C ASN A 140 -10.36 34.26 -41.78
N LYS A 141 -11.32 33.37 -41.51
CA LYS A 141 -11.89 33.12 -40.18
C LYS A 141 -11.99 31.63 -39.90
N LEU A 142 -11.95 31.26 -38.62
CA LEU A 142 -12.26 29.91 -38.15
C LEU A 142 -13.77 29.75 -38.04
N VAL A 143 -14.33 28.78 -38.75
CA VAL A 143 -15.78 28.49 -38.71
C VAL A 143 -16.02 27.20 -37.94
N LEU A 144 -16.91 27.24 -36.96
CA LEU A 144 -17.36 26.04 -36.24
C LEU A 144 -18.26 25.22 -37.16
N LYS A 145 -17.84 24.00 -37.51
CA LYS A 145 -18.56 23.12 -38.44
C LYS A 145 -19.35 22.02 -37.74
N ILE A 146 -18.85 21.53 -36.60
CA ILE A 146 -19.51 20.47 -35.82
C ILE A 146 -19.49 20.86 -34.35
N LEU A 147 -20.64 20.76 -33.70
CA LEU A 147 -20.83 20.85 -32.24
C LEU A 147 -21.68 19.65 -31.83
N GLU A 148 -21.02 18.58 -31.37
CA GLU A 148 -21.66 17.40 -30.80
C GLU A 148 -21.43 17.45 -29.28
N ASP A 149 -22.48 17.76 -28.52
CA ASP A 149 -22.42 17.98 -27.07
C ASP A 149 -23.07 16.84 -26.26
N GLN A 150 -23.20 15.66 -26.86
CA GLN A 150 -23.74 14.49 -26.16
C GLN A 150 -22.61 13.78 -25.41
N HIS A 151 -22.76 13.66 -24.09
CA HIS A 151 -21.81 13.00 -23.21
C HIS A 151 -22.37 11.67 -22.70
N ASN A 152 -21.50 10.67 -22.56
CA ASN A 152 -21.84 9.34 -22.01
C ASN A 152 -21.39 9.18 -20.54
N HIS A 153 -21.16 10.30 -19.86
CA HIS A 153 -20.71 10.37 -18.48
C HIS A 153 -21.34 11.60 -17.83
N ASP A 154 -21.40 11.60 -16.50
CA ASP A 154 -22.00 12.70 -15.75
C ASP A 154 -21.18 13.99 -15.91
N LEU A 155 -21.92 15.10 -15.98
CA LEU A 155 -21.42 16.47 -16.04
C LEU A 155 -21.91 17.23 -14.81
N ASP A 156 -21.41 16.86 -13.64
CA ASP A 156 -21.78 17.50 -12.40
C ASP A 156 -20.84 18.67 -12.07
N ARG A 157 -21.42 19.74 -11.53
CA ARG A 157 -20.72 20.98 -11.17
C ARG A 157 -19.61 20.74 -10.15
N GLU A 158 -19.83 19.83 -9.20
CA GLU A 158 -18.89 19.55 -8.11
C GLU A 158 -17.61 18.89 -8.64
N THR A 159 -17.74 17.83 -9.44
CA THR A 159 -16.62 17.15 -10.11
C THR A 159 -15.87 18.11 -11.02
N PHE A 160 -16.58 18.94 -11.78
CA PHE A 160 -15.95 19.96 -12.64
C PHE A 160 -15.04 20.90 -11.85
N LEU A 161 -15.50 21.44 -10.71
CA LEU A 161 -14.71 22.34 -9.85
C LEU A 161 -13.48 21.64 -9.23
N HIS A 162 -13.52 20.31 -9.06
CA HIS A 162 -12.39 19.53 -8.55
C HIS A 162 -11.35 19.15 -9.61
N LEU A 163 -11.59 19.40 -10.90
CA LEU A 163 -10.65 19.07 -11.96
C LEU A 163 -9.33 19.85 -11.81
N PRO A 164 -8.15 19.23 -12.06
CA PRO A 164 -6.86 19.90 -11.94
C PRO A 164 -6.76 21.24 -12.69
N GLU A 165 -7.45 21.36 -13.83
CA GLU A 165 -7.49 22.56 -14.65
C GLU A 165 -8.25 23.71 -13.95
N GLN A 166 -9.35 23.39 -13.25
CA GLN A 166 -10.14 24.38 -12.50
C GLN A 166 -9.49 24.77 -11.17
N ARG A 167 -8.75 23.84 -10.55
CA ARG A 167 -8.02 24.08 -9.29
C ARG A 167 -6.74 24.92 -9.46
N ARG A 168 -6.28 25.15 -10.70
CA ARG A 168 -5.07 25.96 -10.94
C ARG A 168 -5.36 27.44 -10.74
N LEU A 169 -4.57 28.06 -9.87
CA LEU A 169 -4.51 29.52 -9.72
C LEU A 169 -3.91 30.12 -10.99
N THR A 170 -4.76 30.64 -11.88
CA THR A 170 -4.36 31.18 -13.19
C THR A 170 -4.42 32.71 -13.25
N SER A 171 -5.27 33.35 -12.45
CA SER A 171 -5.27 34.81 -12.31
C SER A 171 -4.02 35.25 -11.56
N SER A 172 -3.26 36.19 -12.15
CA SER A 172 -2.05 36.80 -11.57
C SER A 172 -2.30 37.25 -10.14
N ASP A 173 -3.39 37.98 -9.92
CA ASP A 173 -3.64 38.70 -8.67
C ASP A 173 -3.91 37.74 -7.50
N LYS A 174 -4.70 36.67 -7.75
CA LYS A 174 -4.95 35.63 -6.73
C LYS A 174 -3.71 34.77 -6.48
N LEU A 175 -2.92 34.51 -7.52
CA LEU A 175 -1.69 33.75 -7.37
C LEU A 175 -0.67 34.54 -6.52
N ASP A 176 -0.55 35.84 -6.75
CA ASP A 176 0.38 36.70 -6.01
C ASP A 176 -0.08 36.93 -4.57
N LEU A 177 -1.38 37.05 -4.33
CA LEU A 177 -1.97 37.08 -2.98
C LEU A 177 -1.72 35.77 -2.22
N VAL A 178 -1.90 34.62 -2.86
CA VAL A 178 -1.62 33.32 -2.21
C VAL A 178 -0.14 33.15 -1.93
N LYS A 179 0.73 33.59 -2.86
CA LYS A 179 2.18 33.60 -2.65
C LYS A 179 2.59 34.50 -1.48
N SER A 180 1.97 35.67 -1.31
CA SER A 180 2.28 36.56 -0.18
C SER A 180 1.81 35.95 1.15
N MET A 181 0.60 35.39 1.20
CA MET A 181 0.09 34.67 2.39
C MET A 181 0.99 33.49 2.78
N LEU A 182 1.50 32.74 1.80
CA LEU A 182 2.44 31.63 2.04
C LEU A 182 3.80 32.13 2.56
N HIS A 183 4.30 33.26 2.07
CA HIS A 183 5.53 33.88 2.59
C HIS A 183 5.37 34.39 4.03
N SER A 184 4.21 34.97 4.37
CA SER A 184 3.90 35.45 5.71
C SER A 184 3.64 34.33 6.73
N GLY A 185 3.77 33.05 6.34
CA GLY A 185 3.64 31.91 7.25
C GLY A 185 2.19 31.56 7.63
N VAL A 186 1.20 32.05 6.88
CA VAL A 186 -0.20 31.70 7.13
C VAL A 186 -0.39 30.19 6.93
N LYS A 187 -1.08 29.54 7.86
CA LYS A 187 -1.37 28.10 7.78
C LYS A 187 -2.12 27.77 6.49
N VAL A 188 -1.63 26.76 5.76
CA VAL A 188 -2.20 26.29 4.47
C VAL A 188 -3.71 26.04 4.54
N GLN A 189 -4.20 25.54 5.68
CA GLN A 189 -5.63 25.31 5.89
C GLN A 189 -6.46 26.60 5.83
N LYS A 190 -5.97 27.70 6.41
CA LYS A 190 -6.65 29.01 6.37
C LYS A 190 -6.64 29.62 4.97
N ILE A 191 -5.54 29.44 4.23
CA ILE A 191 -5.44 29.88 2.83
C ILE A 191 -6.44 29.11 1.96
N ARG A 192 -6.57 27.80 2.17
CA ARG A 192 -7.58 26.98 1.48
C ARG A 192 -9.00 27.45 1.79
N GLU A 193 -9.32 27.68 3.06
CA GLU A 193 -10.64 28.15 3.48
C GLU A 193 -10.99 29.52 2.88
N TYR A 194 -10.01 30.43 2.80
CA TYR A 194 -10.16 31.72 2.12
C TYR A 194 -10.47 31.53 0.62
N LEU A 195 -9.68 30.70 -0.07
CA LEU A 195 -9.89 30.44 -1.50
C LEU A 195 -11.24 29.77 -1.79
N HIS A 196 -11.68 28.85 -0.92
CA HIS A 196 -12.99 28.21 -1.04
C HIS A 196 -14.13 29.22 -0.84
N LYS A 197 -14.00 30.16 0.10
CA LYS A 197 -14.97 31.27 0.29
C LYS A 197 -15.05 32.18 -0.93
N GLU A 198 -13.94 32.42 -1.60
CA GLU A 198 -13.85 33.16 -2.87
C GLU A 198 -14.30 32.35 -4.10
N GLY A 199 -14.84 31.13 -3.90
CA GLY A 199 -15.33 30.28 -4.97
C GLY A 199 -14.24 29.52 -5.75
N HIS A 200 -12.99 29.54 -5.28
CA HIS A 200 -11.87 28.83 -5.90
C HIS A 200 -11.51 27.57 -5.12
N TYR A 201 -11.84 26.42 -5.69
CA TYR A 201 -11.50 25.15 -5.06
C TYR A 201 -10.03 24.79 -5.26
N VAL A 202 -9.31 24.53 -4.17
CA VAL A 202 -7.93 24.00 -4.17
C VAL A 202 -7.76 22.88 -3.14
N LYS A 203 -6.83 21.95 -3.37
CA LYS A 203 -6.42 20.94 -2.39
C LYS A 203 -5.20 21.43 -1.61
N ASN A 204 -5.02 20.95 -0.37
CA ASN A 204 -3.82 21.24 0.44
C ASN A 204 -2.54 20.92 -0.33
N LYS A 205 -2.52 19.79 -1.06
CA LYS A 205 -1.39 19.38 -1.89
C LYS A 205 -1.01 20.42 -2.95
N ASP A 206 -1.98 21.12 -3.55
CA ASP A 206 -1.70 22.14 -4.56
C ASP A 206 -0.95 23.33 -3.95
N LEU A 207 -1.34 23.75 -2.74
CA LEU A 207 -0.69 24.82 -1.99
C LEU A 207 0.69 24.41 -1.47
N TYR A 208 0.87 23.16 -1.03
CA TYR A 208 2.20 22.62 -0.67
C TYR A 208 3.14 22.56 -1.88
N ASN A 209 2.65 22.10 -3.03
CA ASN A 209 3.43 22.10 -4.27
C ASN A 209 3.84 23.52 -4.69
N LEU A 210 2.93 24.49 -4.53
CA LEU A 210 3.23 25.91 -4.80
C LEU A 210 4.31 26.44 -3.85
N ARG A 211 4.21 26.15 -2.55
CA ARG A 211 5.24 26.51 -1.55
C ARG A 211 6.60 25.91 -1.87
N GLN A 212 6.65 24.63 -2.25
CA GLN A 212 7.90 23.98 -2.66
C GLN A 212 8.49 24.60 -3.92
N LYS A 213 7.64 24.94 -4.90
CA LYS A 213 8.08 25.64 -6.11
C LYS A 213 8.69 27.01 -5.78
N MET A 214 8.07 27.76 -4.88
CA MET A 214 8.58 29.06 -4.43
C MET A 214 9.90 28.94 -3.66
N GLN A 215 10.04 27.92 -2.81
CA GLN A 215 11.29 27.64 -2.09
C GLN A 215 12.41 27.32 -3.08
N LYS A 216 12.12 26.46 -4.06
CA LYS A 216 13.07 26.10 -5.11
C LYS A 216 13.48 27.31 -5.97
N GLU A 217 12.54 28.16 -6.35
CA GLU A 217 12.81 29.40 -7.10
C GLU A 217 13.65 30.40 -6.28
N ARG A 218 13.50 30.42 -4.94
CA ARG A 218 14.32 31.22 -4.03
C ARG A 218 15.74 30.66 -3.89
N ASP A 219 15.86 29.34 -3.76
CA ASP A 219 17.14 28.64 -3.59
C ASP A 219 17.97 28.66 -4.90
N GLU A 220 17.32 28.68 -6.07
CA GLU A 220 17.96 28.84 -7.38
C GLU A 220 18.32 30.31 -7.71
N GLY A 221 17.66 31.28 -7.07
CA GLY A 221 17.81 32.72 -7.33
C GLY A 221 18.80 33.47 -6.44
N ASN A 222 19.36 32.86 -5.38
CA ASN A 222 20.27 33.55 -4.47
C ASN A 222 21.51 32.69 -4.14
N PRO A 223 22.61 32.83 -4.91
CA PRO A 223 23.83 32.06 -4.72
C PRO A 223 24.45 32.22 -3.32
N ALA A 224 24.31 33.42 -2.73
CA ALA A 224 24.85 33.74 -1.40
C ALA A 224 24.07 33.08 -0.25
N LEU A 225 22.78 32.79 -0.43
CA LEU A 225 21.98 32.14 0.61
C LEU A 225 22.26 30.63 0.70
N ASN A 226 22.69 30.01 -0.41
CA ASN A 226 23.09 28.59 -0.40
C ASN A 226 24.42 28.37 0.33
N GLU A 227 25.33 29.35 0.34
CA GLU A 227 26.53 29.31 1.19
C GLU A 227 26.19 29.55 2.66
N VAL A 228 25.28 30.47 2.98
CA VAL A 228 24.85 30.72 4.37
C VAL A 228 24.06 29.54 4.94
N LEU A 229 23.19 28.88 4.16
CA LEU A 229 22.48 27.66 4.59
C LEU A 229 23.40 26.44 4.72
N ALA A 230 24.52 26.41 3.99
CA ALA A 230 25.57 25.40 4.20
C ALA A 230 26.36 25.66 5.50
N VAL A 231 26.51 26.93 5.91
CA VAL A 231 27.17 27.33 7.17
C VAL A 231 26.23 27.20 8.37
N GLU A 232 24.94 27.53 8.26
CA GLU A 232 23.95 27.37 9.33
C GLU A 232 23.62 25.90 9.62
N ASN A 233 23.73 24.99 8.64
CA ASN A 233 23.65 23.54 8.87
C ASN A 233 24.91 22.98 9.56
N VAL A 234 26.03 23.72 9.57
CA VAL A 234 27.24 23.39 10.34
C VAL A 234 27.16 23.99 11.75
N GLU A 235 26.51 25.14 11.94
CA GLU A 235 26.36 25.81 13.24
C GLU A 235 25.17 25.31 14.08
N SER A 236 24.07 24.89 13.45
CA SER A 236 22.95 24.22 14.15
C SER A 236 23.31 22.81 14.65
N HIS A 237 24.39 22.21 14.11
CA HIS A 237 25.03 21.01 14.66
C HIS A 237 25.95 21.30 15.87
N ARG A 238 26.23 22.56 16.20
CA ARG A 238 27.02 22.97 17.38
C ARG A 238 26.17 23.46 18.56
N ALA A 239 25.04 24.14 18.34
CA ALA A 239 24.25 24.71 19.44
C ALA A 239 23.34 23.71 20.19
N GLY A 240 23.05 22.53 19.62
CA GLY A 240 22.26 21.48 20.30
C GLY A 240 23.05 20.61 21.29
N CYS A 241 24.36 20.84 21.45
CA CYS A 241 25.25 19.97 22.21
C CYS A 241 25.62 20.49 23.61
N GLU A 242 25.30 21.74 23.96
CA GLU A 242 25.76 22.32 25.23
C GLU A 242 24.89 21.99 26.45
N SER A 243 23.64 21.55 26.27
CA SER A 243 22.76 21.20 27.40
C SER A 243 22.75 19.72 27.80
N ASN A 244 23.59 18.87 27.17
CA ASN A 244 23.68 17.43 27.49
C ASN A 244 25.08 17.00 27.98
N MET A 245 25.96 17.96 28.32
CA MET A 245 27.36 17.70 28.69
C MET A 245 27.59 17.35 30.17
N LEU A 246 26.54 17.00 30.94
CA LEU A 246 26.67 16.74 32.39
C LEU A 246 26.26 15.33 32.87
N LEU A 247 25.91 14.40 31.99
CA LEU A 247 25.53 13.03 32.41
C LEU A 247 26.17 11.89 31.60
N ARG A 248 27.26 12.16 30.86
CA ARG A 248 27.98 11.13 30.07
C ARG A 248 29.49 11.06 30.27
N ALA A 249 30.02 11.71 31.31
CA ALA A 249 31.42 11.53 31.71
C ALA A 249 31.60 10.24 32.53
N ASP A 250 31.41 9.06 31.92
CA ASP A 250 31.91 7.81 32.52
C ASP A 250 32.10 6.61 31.57
N ARG A 251 32.18 6.81 30.24
CA ARG A 251 32.41 5.68 29.29
C ARG A 251 33.46 5.90 28.19
N ASP A 252 34.24 6.97 28.24
CA ASP A 252 35.24 7.27 27.21
C ASP A 252 36.67 6.74 27.50
N LYS A 253 36.85 5.87 28.51
CA LYS A 253 38.13 5.19 28.75
C LYS A 253 38.35 3.90 27.93
N GLY A 254 37.37 3.41 27.18
CA GLY A 254 37.45 2.08 26.53
C GLY A 254 37.70 2.06 25.02
N VAL A 255 37.56 3.18 24.30
CA VAL A 255 37.48 3.15 22.82
C VAL A 255 38.76 3.64 22.12
N LEU A 256 39.67 4.31 22.84
CA LEU A 256 40.92 4.82 22.27
C LEU A 256 42.05 3.78 22.13
N GLU A 257 41.89 2.57 22.68
CA GLU A 257 42.94 1.53 22.62
C GLU A 257 42.91 0.67 21.35
N VAL A 258 41.79 0.66 20.59
CA VAL A 258 41.62 -0.25 19.44
C VAL A 258 42.11 0.34 18.11
N MET A 259 42.24 1.67 17.97
CA MET A 259 42.66 2.29 16.71
C MET A 259 44.19 2.38 16.51
N ARG A 260 45.01 1.84 17.42
CA ARG A 260 46.49 1.90 17.33
C ARG A 260 47.17 0.56 16.94
N LEU A 261 46.42 -0.51 16.68
CA LEU A 261 46.98 -1.87 16.50
C LEU A 261 46.87 -2.49 15.08
N VAL A 262 46.62 -1.71 14.02
CA VAL A 262 46.54 -2.26 12.64
C VAL A 262 47.52 -1.61 11.65
N SER A 263 48.57 -0.95 12.15
CA SER A 263 49.65 -0.43 11.31
C SER A 263 50.98 -1.04 11.69
N GLU A 264 51.23 -2.29 11.29
CA GLU A 264 52.57 -2.87 11.08
C GLU A 264 52.42 -4.33 10.64
N HIS A 265 52.96 -4.67 9.46
CA HIS A 265 53.56 -5.95 9.00
C HIS A 265 53.35 -6.23 7.49
N ASN A 266 54.30 -5.68 6.72
CA ASN A 266 54.96 -6.12 5.47
C ASN A 266 54.38 -7.19 4.49
N HIS A 267 54.36 -6.73 3.21
CA HIS A 267 54.77 -7.39 1.93
C HIS A 267 53.84 -8.38 1.18
N PRO A 268 54.01 -8.61 -0.16
CA PRO A 268 54.71 -7.84 -1.22
C PRO A 268 53.95 -7.66 -2.59
N THR A 269 54.18 -6.50 -3.22
CA THR A 269 54.33 -6.15 -4.67
C THR A 269 53.70 -6.98 -5.84
N GLY A 270 52.85 -6.30 -6.63
CA GLY A 270 52.91 -6.14 -8.12
C GLY A 270 52.12 -7.11 -9.03
N PRO A 271 51.88 -6.78 -10.34
CA PRO A 271 51.56 -5.49 -10.95
C PRO A 271 50.26 -5.50 -11.81
N ASP A 272 49.72 -4.30 -12.02
CA ASP A 272 48.99 -3.75 -13.18
C ASP A 272 48.61 -4.69 -14.35
N VAL A 273 47.30 -4.88 -14.61
CA VAL A 273 46.79 -5.26 -15.95
C VAL A 273 45.39 -4.67 -16.22
N SER A 274 45.38 -3.60 -17.01
CA SER A 274 44.42 -3.17 -18.04
C SER A 274 42.96 -3.68 -18.05
N TYR A 275 42.06 -2.70 -18.14
CA TYR A 275 40.65 -2.79 -18.48
C TYR A 275 40.41 -3.56 -19.80
N ARG A 276 39.94 -4.82 -19.72
CA ARG A 276 39.42 -5.57 -20.89
C ARG A 276 37.92 -5.76 -20.79
N LYS A 277 37.20 -5.15 -21.74
CA LYS A 277 35.82 -5.47 -22.13
C LYS A 277 35.66 -6.99 -22.25
N THR A 278 34.87 -7.61 -21.37
CA THR A 278 34.43 -8.99 -21.55
C THR A 278 33.06 -9.06 -22.22
N LYS A 279 33.03 -9.87 -23.28
CA LYS A 279 31.91 -10.17 -24.17
C LYS A 279 30.74 -10.79 -23.41
N ARG A 280 29.52 -10.49 -23.87
CA ARG A 280 28.30 -11.28 -23.61
C ARG A 280 28.59 -12.76 -23.89
N ILE A 281 28.56 -13.59 -22.86
CA ILE A 281 28.54 -15.05 -22.98
C ILE A 281 27.07 -15.48 -23.04
N ARG A 282 26.72 -16.20 -24.11
CA ARG A 282 25.42 -16.85 -24.30
C ARG A 282 25.27 -17.96 -23.27
N ASN A 283 24.12 -17.97 -22.59
CA ASN A 283 23.69 -19.02 -21.66
C ASN A 283 23.65 -20.39 -22.38
N ASN A 284 24.30 -21.39 -21.79
CA ASN A 284 24.14 -22.80 -22.17
C ASN A 284 23.78 -23.63 -20.91
N PRO A 285 22.78 -24.53 -20.93
CA PRO A 285 22.18 -25.11 -19.70
C PRO A 285 23.00 -26.22 -19.03
N THR A 286 24.16 -26.61 -19.56
CA THR A 286 24.89 -27.83 -19.17
C THR A 286 25.94 -27.64 -18.07
N THR A 287 26.35 -26.41 -17.76
CA THR A 287 27.35 -26.14 -16.70
C THR A 287 26.77 -26.05 -15.28
N ARG A 288 25.43 -26.16 -15.12
CA ARG A 288 24.79 -26.19 -13.78
C ARG A 288 25.01 -27.49 -13.00
N LYS A 289 25.42 -28.59 -13.65
CA LYS A 289 25.56 -29.89 -12.98
C LYS A 289 26.91 -30.14 -12.28
N GLN A 290 27.96 -29.36 -12.56
CA GLN A 290 29.29 -29.61 -11.99
C GLN A 290 29.74 -28.60 -10.92
N ALA A 291 29.02 -27.49 -10.72
CA ALA A 291 29.27 -26.54 -9.63
C ALA A 291 28.48 -26.85 -8.35
N ALA A 292 27.69 -27.94 -8.33
CA ALA A 292 26.89 -28.38 -7.19
C ALA A 292 27.57 -29.44 -6.31
N GLU A 293 28.78 -29.91 -6.67
CA GLU A 293 29.43 -31.06 -6.03
C GLU A 293 30.61 -30.70 -5.09
N SER A 294 30.80 -29.43 -4.72
CA SER A 294 31.87 -29.02 -3.79
C SER A 294 31.42 -28.08 -2.66
N LEU A 295 30.14 -28.15 -2.27
CA LEU A 295 29.65 -27.55 -1.02
C LEU A 295 29.69 -28.62 0.10
N PRO A 296 30.15 -28.28 1.31
CA PRO A 296 30.14 -29.21 2.43
C PRO A 296 28.70 -29.69 2.65
N SER A 297 28.52 -31.01 2.76
CA SER A 297 27.21 -31.64 2.89
C SER A 297 26.42 -31.02 4.06
N PRO A 298 25.15 -30.61 3.87
CA PRO A 298 24.34 -30.17 4.98
C PRO A 298 24.25 -31.30 5.99
N ARG A 299 24.50 -30.99 7.28
CA ARG A 299 24.23 -31.91 8.40
C ARG A 299 22.85 -32.53 8.16
N LYS A 300 22.73 -33.86 8.23
CA LYS A 300 21.46 -34.58 8.05
C LYS A 300 20.42 -34.00 9.01
N ASP A 301 19.57 -33.13 8.48
CA ASP A 301 18.60 -32.34 9.24
C ASP A 301 17.33 -33.18 9.41
N ASN A 302 17.25 -33.97 10.50
CA ASN A 302 16.06 -34.77 10.83
C ASN A 302 14.77 -33.92 10.91
N THR A 303 14.92 -32.61 11.09
CA THR A 303 13.84 -31.61 11.10
C THR A 303 13.07 -31.58 9.78
N ALA A 304 13.73 -31.79 8.64
CA ALA A 304 13.08 -31.75 7.31
C ALA A 304 11.98 -32.80 7.15
N ASN A 305 12.18 -34.02 7.68
CA ASN A 305 11.19 -35.09 7.62
C ASN A 305 9.99 -34.83 8.56
N MET A 306 10.24 -34.20 9.72
CA MET A 306 9.18 -33.85 10.68
C MET A 306 8.27 -32.74 10.15
N VAL A 307 8.87 -31.78 9.47
CA VAL A 307 8.22 -30.61 8.84
C VAL A 307 7.26 -31.03 7.72
N LYS A 308 7.64 -31.98 6.85
CA LYS A 308 6.73 -32.46 5.79
C LYS A 308 5.52 -33.23 6.33
N ALA A 309 5.69 -33.90 7.47
CA ALA A 309 4.66 -34.77 8.03
C ALA A 309 3.45 -34.03 8.63
N ILE A 310 3.56 -32.71 8.88
CA ILE A 310 2.47 -31.91 9.47
C ILE A 310 1.53 -31.30 8.43
N ILE A 311 1.97 -31.15 7.18
CA ILE A 311 1.18 -30.49 6.15
C ILE A 311 0.04 -31.41 5.74
N PRO A 312 -1.23 -30.96 5.83
CA PRO A 312 -2.36 -31.79 5.42
C PRO A 312 -2.29 -32.04 3.91
N PRO A 313 -2.54 -33.28 3.45
CA PRO A 313 -2.58 -33.56 2.02
C PRO A 313 -3.75 -32.82 1.39
N LEU A 314 -3.55 -32.30 0.17
CA LEU A 314 -4.65 -31.78 -0.63
C LEU A 314 -5.46 -32.96 -1.18
N THR A 315 -6.62 -33.22 -0.60
CA THR A 315 -7.54 -34.29 -1.03
C THR A 315 -8.92 -33.71 -1.34
N SER A 316 -9.69 -34.40 -2.18
CA SER A 316 -11.08 -34.02 -2.51
C SER A 316 -12.07 -34.30 -1.37
N GLU A 317 -11.60 -34.93 -0.29
CA GLU A 317 -12.41 -35.33 0.87
C GLU A 317 -12.53 -34.22 1.90
N LEU A 318 -11.57 -33.30 1.95
CA LEU A 318 -11.57 -32.20 2.91
C LEU A 318 -12.54 -31.09 2.48
N HIS A 319 -13.30 -30.58 3.45
CA HIS A 319 -14.23 -29.48 3.24
C HIS A 319 -13.60 -28.11 3.50
N LYS A 320 -14.17 -27.07 2.89
CA LYS A 320 -13.73 -25.68 3.08
C LYS A 320 -13.68 -25.31 4.57
N GLY A 321 -12.50 -24.93 5.03
CA GLY A 321 -12.24 -24.49 6.39
C GLY A 321 -11.49 -25.52 7.23
N GLU A 322 -11.37 -26.78 6.80
CA GLU A 322 -10.67 -27.83 7.54
C GLU A 322 -9.15 -27.67 7.50
N ALA A 323 -8.59 -27.06 6.45
CA ALA A 323 -7.16 -26.80 6.35
C ALA A 323 -6.73 -25.49 7.04
N GLY A 324 -7.65 -24.68 7.58
CA GLY A 324 -7.28 -23.55 8.43
C GLY A 324 -8.21 -22.35 8.30
N ARG A 325 -8.76 -21.93 9.45
CA ARG A 325 -9.51 -20.68 9.59
C ARG A 325 -8.73 -19.76 10.52
N ILE A 326 -8.00 -18.82 9.95
CA ILE A 326 -7.06 -17.96 10.69
C ILE A 326 -7.72 -16.61 10.96
N GLY A 327 -7.63 -16.12 12.20
CA GLY A 327 -8.07 -14.77 12.55
C GLY A 327 -6.88 -13.86 12.83
N ILE A 328 -6.92 -12.62 12.36
CA ILE A 328 -5.89 -11.60 12.57
C ILE A 328 -6.54 -10.45 13.32
N ILE A 329 -6.08 -10.16 14.53
CA ILE A 329 -6.53 -9.06 15.39
C ILE A 329 -5.49 -7.95 15.28
N GLY A 330 -5.83 -6.87 14.59
CA GLY A 330 -4.92 -5.78 14.31
C GLY A 330 -5.49 -4.76 13.32
N GLY A 331 -4.69 -3.79 12.92
CA GLY A 331 -5.12 -2.75 11.99
C GLY A 331 -5.83 -1.57 12.65
N CYS A 332 -5.08 -0.48 12.81
CA CYS A 332 -5.58 0.86 13.10
C CYS A 332 -5.64 1.72 11.83
N GLN A 333 -6.10 2.97 11.99
CA GLN A 333 -6.24 3.93 10.90
C GLN A 333 -4.94 4.14 10.11
N GLU A 334 -3.78 4.10 10.76
CA GLU A 334 -2.46 4.31 10.17
C GLU A 334 -1.83 3.02 9.62
N TYR A 335 -2.04 1.88 10.30
CA TYR A 335 -1.32 0.63 10.03
C TYR A 335 -2.22 -0.43 9.40
N THR A 336 -2.72 -0.16 8.21
CA THR A 336 -3.58 -1.08 7.44
C THR A 336 -2.80 -2.18 6.70
N GLY A 337 -1.52 -1.96 6.41
CA GLY A 337 -0.69 -2.89 5.63
C GLY A 337 -0.28 -4.14 6.42
N ALA A 338 0.06 -3.99 7.70
CA ALA A 338 0.49 -5.08 8.57
C ALA A 338 -0.55 -6.22 8.71
N PRO A 339 -1.81 -5.94 9.10
CA PRO A 339 -2.82 -7.00 9.18
C PRO A 339 -3.12 -7.63 7.82
N TYR A 340 -3.03 -6.86 6.72
CA TYR A 340 -3.16 -7.41 5.37
C TYR A 340 -2.03 -8.40 5.06
N PHE A 341 -0.77 -8.04 5.33
CA PHE A 341 0.37 -8.91 5.05
C PHE A 341 0.31 -10.21 5.86
N ALA A 342 -0.09 -10.17 7.12
CA ALA A 342 -0.32 -11.38 7.91
C ALA A 342 -1.45 -12.23 7.31
N ALA A 343 -2.59 -11.60 7.02
CA ALA A 343 -3.77 -12.30 6.53
C ALA A 343 -3.60 -12.94 5.15
N ILE A 344 -2.97 -12.23 4.21
CA ILE A 344 -2.72 -12.74 2.85
C ILE A 344 -1.62 -13.80 2.83
N SER A 345 -0.63 -13.70 3.72
CA SER A 345 0.41 -14.71 3.86
C SER A 345 -0.18 -16.02 4.36
N ALA A 346 -1.11 -15.97 5.33
CA ALA A 346 -1.83 -17.15 5.78
C ALA A 346 -2.57 -17.85 4.61
N LEU A 347 -3.32 -17.10 3.80
CA LEU A 347 -3.99 -17.67 2.61
C LEU A 347 -2.99 -18.26 1.61
N LYS A 348 -1.88 -17.57 1.34
CA LYS A 348 -0.86 -18.01 0.38
C LYS A 348 -0.06 -19.23 0.85
N VAL A 349 0.05 -19.45 2.16
CA VAL A 349 0.64 -20.67 2.74
C VAL A 349 -0.31 -21.86 2.61
N GLY A 350 -1.62 -21.62 2.70
CA GLY A 350 -2.64 -22.67 2.52
C GLY A 350 -3.78 -22.65 3.52
N ALA A 351 -4.01 -21.55 4.26
CA ALA A 351 -5.25 -21.39 5.01
C ALA A 351 -6.45 -21.31 4.05
N ASP A 352 -7.55 -21.97 4.40
CA ASP A 352 -8.79 -21.92 3.63
C ASP A 352 -9.52 -20.59 3.78
N LEU A 353 -9.47 -20.00 4.98
CA LEU A 353 -10.13 -18.75 5.31
C LEU A 353 -9.22 -17.89 6.19
N SER A 354 -9.24 -16.58 5.91
CA SER A 354 -8.50 -15.59 6.67
C SER A 354 -9.42 -14.43 7.04
N HIS A 355 -9.59 -14.23 8.34
CA HIS A 355 -10.43 -13.21 8.94
C HIS A 355 -9.56 -12.10 9.51
N VAL A 356 -9.94 -10.84 9.31
CA VAL A 356 -9.24 -9.68 9.88
C VAL A 356 -10.19 -8.91 10.76
N PHE A 357 -9.94 -8.86 12.06
CA PHE A 357 -10.62 -8.03 13.03
C PHE A 357 -9.83 -6.75 13.21
N CYS A 358 -10.38 -5.64 12.72
CA CYS A 358 -9.70 -4.34 12.71
C CYS A 358 -10.62 -3.20 13.16
N THR A 359 -10.04 -2.02 13.30
CA THR A 359 -10.80 -0.78 13.53
C THR A 359 -11.66 -0.43 12.31
N SER A 360 -12.79 0.24 12.52
CA SER A 360 -13.70 0.64 11.46
C SER A 360 -13.03 1.47 10.34
N GLY A 361 -12.11 2.36 10.72
CA GLY A 361 -11.33 3.19 9.79
C GLY A 361 -10.33 2.42 8.93
N ALA A 362 -9.78 1.30 9.42
CA ALA A 362 -8.84 0.47 8.68
C ALA A 362 -9.51 -0.44 7.64
N ALA A 363 -10.76 -0.84 7.90
CA ALA A 363 -11.43 -1.88 7.13
C ALA A 363 -11.60 -1.57 5.63
N PRO A 364 -12.01 -0.35 5.19
CA PRO A 364 -12.15 -0.06 3.76
C PRO A 364 -10.84 -0.24 2.99
N VAL A 365 -9.73 0.16 3.59
CA VAL A 365 -8.39 0.06 2.98
C VAL A 365 -7.97 -1.41 2.89
N ILE A 366 -8.11 -2.18 3.96
CA ILE A 366 -7.74 -3.61 3.96
C ILE A 366 -8.59 -4.38 2.95
N LYS A 367 -9.90 -4.15 2.89
CA LYS A 367 -10.81 -4.74 1.89
C LYS A 367 -10.41 -4.41 0.46
N SER A 368 -9.84 -3.23 0.22
CA SER A 368 -9.38 -2.83 -1.12
C SER A 368 -8.12 -3.56 -1.60
N TYR A 369 -7.33 -4.16 -0.69
CA TYR A 369 -6.11 -4.88 -1.04
C TYR A 369 -6.39 -6.28 -1.58
N SER A 370 -7.43 -6.97 -1.09
CA SER A 370 -7.81 -8.29 -1.56
C SER A 370 -9.28 -8.60 -1.27
N PRO A 371 -10.05 -9.11 -2.26
CA PRO A 371 -11.43 -9.56 -2.05
C PRO A 371 -11.52 -10.89 -1.30
N GLU A 372 -10.41 -11.62 -1.15
CA GLU A 372 -10.37 -12.94 -0.47
C GLU A 372 -10.47 -12.82 1.06
N LEU A 373 -10.13 -11.66 1.62
CA LEU A 373 -10.08 -11.46 3.07
C LEU A 373 -11.46 -11.15 3.64
N ILE A 374 -11.82 -11.82 4.72
CA ILE A 374 -13.07 -11.56 5.46
C ILE A 374 -12.77 -10.52 6.55
N VAL A 375 -13.09 -9.26 6.28
CA VAL A 375 -12.70 -8.14 7.15
C VAL A 375 -13.87 -7.66 8.03
N HIS A 376 -13.65 -7.70 9.34
CA HIS A 376 -14.58 -7.39 10.43
C HIS A 376 -14.18 -6.06 11.11
N PRO A 377 -14.89 -4.95 10.84
CA PRO A 377 -14.62 -3.63 11.42
C PRO A 377 -15.20 -3.50 12.84
N ILE A 378 -14.63 -4.21 13.82
CA ILE A 378 -15.23 -4.32 15.16
C ILE A 378 -14.37 -3.82 16.31
N LEU A 379 -13.06 -3.58 16.14
CA LEU A 379 -12.16 -3.35 17.29
C LEU A 379 -12.47 -2.07 18.09
N ASP A 380 -13.04 -1.08 17.43
CA ASP A 380 -13.42 0.23 18.00
C ASP A 380 -14.91 0.32 18.34
N GLN A 381 -15.65 -0.78 18.28
CA GLN A 381 -17.07 -0.82 18.63
C GLN A 381 -17.27 -1.11 20.12
N PRO A 382 -18.31 -0.55 20.78
CA PRO A 382 -18.58 -0.81 22.20
C PRO A 382 -18.82 -2.29 22.54
N ASP A 383 -19.36 -3.05 21.59
CA ASP A 383 -19.67 -4.48 21.72
C ASP A 383 -18.65 -5.39 21.02
N ALA A 384 -17.46 -4.87 20.71
CA ALA A 384 -16.38 -5.55 19.98
C ALA A 384 -16.13 -7.00 20.44
N VAL A 385 -16.02 -7.20 21.76
CA VAL A 385 -15.71 -8.51 22.36
C VAL A 385 -16.85 -9.49 22.09
N ARG A 386 -18.11 -9.06 22.28
CA ARG A 386 -19.29 -9.89 22.04
C ARG A 386 -19.43 -10.27 20.57
N GLU A 387 -19.16 -9.34 19.65
CA GLU A 387 -19.18 -9.63 18.22
C GLU A 387 -18.05 -10.57 17.80
N PHE A 388 -16.86 -10.42 18.38
CA PHE A 388 -15.72 -11.30 18.19
C PHE A 388 -15.99 -12.74 18.69
N GLU A 389 -16.61 -12.88 19.85
CA GLU A 389 -16.93 -14.19 20.45
C GLU A 389 -17.81 -15.07 19.55
N LYS A 390 -18.65 -14.47 18.69
CA LYS A 390 -19.46 -15.21 17.70
C LYS A 390 -18.60 -15.94 16.67
N TRP A 391 -17.40 -15.45 16.40
CA TRP A 391 -16.48 -16.02 15.42
C TRP A 391 -15.49 -17.00 16.03
N LEU A 392 -15.19 -16.91 17.33
CA LEU A 392 -14.23 -17.79 18.00
C LEU A 392 -14.44 -19.28 17.73
N PRO A 393 -15.66 -19.86 17.75
CA PRO A 393 -15.88 -21.28 17.45
C PRO A 393 -15.46 -21.72 16.04
N ARG A 394 -15.29 -20.75 15.13
CA ARG A 394 -14.94 -20.99 13.72
C ARG A 394 -13.44 -20.80 13.46
N LEU A 395 -12.67 -20.27 14.41
CA LEU A 395 -11.26 -19.95 14.19
C LEU A 395 -10.38 -21.03 14.81
N HIS A 396 -9.34 -21.44 14.08
CA HIS A 396 -8.39 -22.45 14.54
C HIS A 396 -7.16 -21.83 15.19
N THR A 397 -6.74 -20.65 14.76
CA THR A 397 -5.59 -19.94 15.32
C THR A 397 -5.77 -18.44 15.11
N LEU A 398 -5.33 -17.64 16.07
CA LEU A 398 -5.39 -16.19 16.03
C LEU A 398 -3.99 -15.59 15.99
N VAL A 399 -3.81 -14.55 15.19
CA VAL A 399 -2.65 -13.66 15.20
C VAL A 399 -3.06 -12.36 15.88
N VAL A 400 -2.29 -11.87 16.83
CA VAL A 400 -2.60 -10.63 17.57
C VAL A 400 -1.46 -9.65 17.44
N GLY A 401 -1.78 -8.43 17.04
CA GLY A 401 -0.86 -7.28 17.07
C GLY A 401 -0.45 -6.64 15.73
N PRO A 402 -0.49 -7.30 14.56
CA PRO A 402 -0.10 -6.66 13.29
C PRO A 402 -0.86 -5.34 13.05
N GLY A 403 -0.14 -4.22 13.15
CA GLY A 403 -0.70 -2.89 12.96
C GLY A 403 -1.77 -2.48 13.97
N LEU A 404 -1.76 -3.03 15.18
CA LEU A 404 -2.78 -2.72 16.20
C LEU A 404 -2.72 -1.25 16.66
N GLY A 405 -1.52 -0.67 16.69
CA GLY A 405 -1.31 0.65 17.30
C GLY A 405 -1.35 0.56 18.83
N ARG A 406 -1.33 1.73 19.48
CA ARG A 406 -1.24 1.84 20.95
C ARG A 406 -2.32 2.71 21.58
N ASP A 407 -3.49 2.71 20.96
CA ASP A 407 -4.65 3.34 21.56
C ASP A 407 -5.10 2.52 22.80
N PRO A 408 -5.22 3.15 23.99
CA PRO A 408 -5.56 2.43 25.22
C PRO A 408 -6.92 1.72 25.18
N ALA A 409 -7.92 2.28 24.51
CA ALA A 409 -9.24 1.66 24.41
C ALA A 409 -9.17 0.40 23.54
N ILE A 410 -8.48 0.47 22.41
CA ILE A 410 -8.24 -0.70 21.56
C ILE A 410 -7.43 -1.77 22.29
N MET A 411 -6.40 -1.39 23.04
CA MET A 411 -5.60 -2.35 23.83
C MET A 411 -6.43 -3.05 24.91
N SER A 412 -7.34 -2.34 25.56
CA SER A 412 -8.28 -2.93 26.53
C SER A 412 -9.23 -3.92 25.87
N THR A 413 -9.79 -3.56 24.71
CA THR A 413 -10.61 -4.46 23.88
C THR A 413 -9.85 -5.72 23.49
N VAL A 414 -8.63 -5.58 22.97
CA VAL A 414 -7.79 -6.73 22.57
C VAL A 414 -7.41 -7.60 23.75
N SER A 415 -7.12 -7.01 24.92
CA SER A 415 -6.87 -7.79 26.14
C SER A 415 -8.06 -8.68 26.49
N SER A 416 -9.28 -8.14 26.39
CA SER A 416 -10.52 -8.90 26.62
C SER A 416 -10.74 -10.00 25.56
N MET A 417 -10.39 -9.74 24.30
CA MET A 417 -10.41 -10.73 23.23
C MET A 417 -9.41 -11.87 23.46
N ILE A 418 -8.20 -11.56 23.96
CA ILE A 418 -7.19 -12.56 24.33
C ILE A 418 -7.73 -13.43 25.48
N THR A 419 -8.32 -12.83 26.52
CA THR A 419 -8.95 -13.56 27.63
C THR A 419 -10.04 -14.51 27.13
N SER A 420 -10.92 -14.03 26.24
CA SER A 420 -12.00 -14.83 25.65
C SER A 420 -11.47 -16.00 24.80
N SER A 421 -10.35 -15.77 24.10
CA SER A 421 -9.67 -16.78 23.29
C SER A 421 -9.00 -17.84 24.17
N LYS A 422 -8.35 -17.41 25.26
CA LYS A 422 -7.74 -18.28 26.28
C LYS A 422 -8.76 -19.19 26.96
N ALA A 423 -9.93 -18.65 27.32
CA ALA A 423 -11.02 -19.43 27.91
C ALA A 423 -11.51 -20.57 27.00
N ARG A 424 -11.29 -20.46 25.68
CA ARG A 424 -11.64 -21.48 24.68
C ARG A 424 -10.46 -22.33 24.21
N GLY A 425 -9.25 -22.06 24.70
CA GLY A 425 -8.04 -22.77 24.29
C GLY A 425 -7.65 -22.55 22.82
N ILE A 426 -8.00 -21.40 22.23
CA ILE A 426 -7.69 -21.10 20.82
C ILE A 426 -6.21 -20.67 20.69
N PRO A 427 -5.37 -21.42 19.94
CA PRO A 427 -3.97 -21.10 19.73
C PRO A 427 -3.72 -19.65 19.30
N LEU A 428 -2.70 -19.03 19.88
CA LEU A 428 -2.35 -17.62 19.65
C LEU A 428 -0.95 -17.48 19.06
N VAL A 429 -0.80 -16.59 18.09
CA VAL A 429 0.48 -16.05 17.63
C VAL A 429 0.49 -14.55 17.94
N VAL A 430 1.41 -14.09 18.77
CA VAL A 430 1.45 -12.69 19.23
C VAL A 430 2.69 -12.01 18.65
N ASP A 431 2.47 -10.96 17.87
CA ASP A 431 3.52 -10.20 17.19
C ASP A 431 3.35 -8.68 17.40
N ALA A 432 4.42 -7.92 17.17
CA ALA A 432 4.40 -6.44 17.19
C ALA A 432 3.70 -5.83 18.43
N ASP A 433 2.70 -4.96 18.25
CA ASP A 433 2.00 -4.30 19.35
C ASP A 433 1.19 -5.28 20.22
N GLY A 434 0.91 -6.50 19.75
CA GLY A 434 0.37 -7.56 20.59
C GLY A 434 1.35 -7.93 21.70
N LEU A 435 2.66 -7.95 21.42
CA LEU A 435 3.69 -8.18 22.43
C LEU A 435 3.79 -7.02 23.42
N PHE A 436 3.47 -5.79 22.99
CA PHE A 436 3.35 -4.66 23.89
C PHE A 436 2.20 -4.87 24.89
N VAL A 437 1.02 -5.30 24.41
CA VAL A 437 -0.12 -5.65 25.29
C VAL A 437 0.28 -6.72 26.30
N ILE A 438 0.99 -7.77 25.86
CA ILE A 438 1.50 -8.82 26.76
C ILE A 438 2.55 -8.31 27.74
N THR A 439 3.41 -7.38 27.34
CA THR A 439 4.41 -6.79 28.24
C THR A 439 3.74 -6.00 29.36
N GLU A 440 2.68 -5.25 29.05
CA GLU A 440 1.91 -4.50 30.05
C GLU A 440 1.06 -5.42 30.95
N SER A 441 0.56 -6.53 30.42
CA SER A 441 -0.29 -7.48 31.15
C SER A 441 0.09 -8.95 30.85
N PRO A 442 1.17 -9.46 31.46
CA PRO A 442 1.65 -10.83 31.21
C PRO A 442 0.63 -11.93 31.48
N ASP A 443 -0.26 -11.72 32.47
CA ASP A 443 -1.28 -12.67 32.91
C ASP A 443 -2.23 -13.12 31.78
N LEU A 444 -2.38 -12.29 30.74
CA LEU A 444 -3.16 -12.61 29.55
C LEU A 444 -2.72 -13.92 28.89
N VAL A 445 -1.42 -14.26 28.94
CA VAL A 445 -0.84 -15.46 28.33
C VAL A 445 -0.11 -16.38 29.32
N MET A 446 -0.08 -16.03 30.61
CA MET A 446 0.46 -16.91 31.66
C MET A 446 -0.23 -18.28 31.66
N ASN A 447 0.55 -19.36 31.68
CA ASN A 447 0.06 -20.74 31.63
C ASN A 447 -0.84 -21.00 30.42
N TYR A 448 -0.52 -20.37 29.28
CA TYR A 448 -1.23 -20.59 28.03
C TYR A 448 -0.31 -21.23 26.97
N PRO A 449 -0.02 -22.54 27.08
CA PRO A 449 1.06 -23.20 26.31
C PRO A 449 0.84 -23.17 24.80
N THR A 450 -0.41 -23.05 24.33
CA THR A 450 -0.75 -22.90 22.91
C THR A 450 -0.51 -21.48 22.36
N THR A 451 0.27 -20.65 23.06
CA THR A 451 0.69 -19.32 22.62
C THR A 451 2.10 -19.37 22.03
N LEU A 452 2.30 -18.69 20.91
CA LEU A 452 3.59 -18.43 20.27
C LEU A 452 3.84 -16.91 20.28
N LEU A 453 4.85 -16.47 21.02
CA LEU A 453 5.32 -15.08 20.99
C LEU A 453 6.41 -14.94 19.92
N THR A 454 6.36 -13.89 19.09
CA THR A 454 7.35 -13.67 18.02
C THR A 454 8.18 -12.38 18.20
N PRO A 455 8.82 -12.13 19.34
CA PRO A 455 9.52 -10.87 19.58
C PRO A 455 10.77 -10.68 18.72
N ASN A 456 10.99 -9.44 18.27
CA ASN A 456 12.32 -8.99 17.83
C ASN A 456 13.24 -8.77 19.05
N ALA A 457 14.51 -8.45 18.81
CA ALA A 457 15.49 -8.26 19.89
C ALA A 457 15.07 -7.23 20.97
N VAL A 458 14.44 -6.12 20.57
CA VAL A 458 13.99 -5.06 21.50
C VAL A 458 12.74 -5.49 22.27
N GLU A 459 11.77 -6.08 21.57
CA GLU A 459 10.56 -6.64 22.19
C GLU A 459 10.90 -7.76 23.17
N PHE A 460 11.86 -8.62 22.81
CA PHE A 460 12.34 -9.71 23.65
C PHE A 460 12.99 -9.18 24.92
N GLN A 461 13.86 -8.17 24.81
CA GLN A 461 14.48 -7.56 25.98
C GLN A 461 13.43 -7.01 26.94
N ARG A 462 12.41 -6.30 26.45
CA ARG A 462 11.34 -5.75 27.29
C ARG A 462 10.53 -6.82 28.00
N LEU A 463 10.12 -7.86 27.26
CA LEU A 463 9.40 -9.00 27.84
C LEU A 463 10.24 -9.74 28.88
N PHE A 464 11.53 -9.93 28.59
CA PHE A 464 12.47 -10.61 29.48
C PHE A 464 12.68 -9.82 30.78
N GLU A 465 12.95 -8.51 30.69
CA GLU A 465 13.07 -7.63 31.85
C GLU A 465 11.78 -7.63 32.69
N LYS A 466 10.61 -7.64 32.04
CA LYS A 466 9.31 -7.67 32.73
C LYS A 466 9.07 -8.98 33.50
N MET A 467 9.45 -10.12 32.93
CA MET A 467 9.14 -11.44 33.50
C MET A 467 10.21 -11.96 34.46
N VAL A 468 11.48 -11.68 34.16
CA VAL A 468 12.62 -12.22 34.92
C VAL A 468 13.14 -11.18 35.93
N GLY A 469 12.90 -9.89 35.69
CA GLY A 469 13.38 -8.80 36.55
C GLY A 469 14.82 -8.35 36.26
N GLU A 470 15.46 -8.89 35.23
CA GLU A 470 16.83 -8.54 34.83
C GLU A 470 16.97 -8.47 33.30
N ARG A 471 18.12 -7.98 32.82
CA ARG A 471 18.41 -7.95 31.39
C ARG A 471 18.86 -9.33 30.89
N PRO A 472 18.49 -9.72 29.65
CA PRO A 472 18.94 -10.98 29.08
C PRO A 472 20.46 -10.98 28.88
N SER A 473 21.10 -12.09 29.24
CA SER A 473 22.54 -12.30 29.04
C SER A 473 22.90 -12.24 27.56
N GLN A 474 24.03 -11.62 27.21
CA GLN A 474 24.49 -11.57 25.82
C GLN A 474 25.30 -12.81 25.42
N VAL A 475 25.63 -13.68 26.37
CA VAL A 475 26.50 -14.85 26.15
C VAL A 475 25.72 -16.07 25.72
N ASP A 476 24.51 -16.27 26.26
CA ASP A 476 23.67 -17.43 25.96
C ASP A 476 22.24 -17.03 25.63
N GLU A 477 22.02 -16.62 24.37
CA GLU A 477 20.71 -16.22 23.87
C GLU A 477 19.71 -17.38 23.89
N SER A 478 20.17 -18.62 23.67
CA SER A 478 19.33 -19.81 23.67
C SER A 478 18.73 -20.08 25.04
N GLN A 479 19.56 -19.99 26.08
CA GLN A 479 19.10 -20.15 27.46
C GLN A 479 18.14 -19.05 27.89
N ASN A 480 18.33 -17.80 27.44
CA ASN A 480 17.37 -16.72 27.72
C ASN A 480 16.00 -17.00 27.11
N VAL A 481 15.94 -17.46 25.85
CA VAL A 481 14.67 -17.77 25.18
C VAL A 481 13.96 -18.92 25.88
N LYS A 482 14.71 -19.95 26.28
CA LYS A 482 14.19 -21.07 27.06
C LYS A 482 13.65 -20.62 28.43
N LEU A 483 14.39 -19.80 29.16
CA LEU A 483 13.98 -19.29 30.47
C LEU A 483 12.71 -18.44 30.36
N LEU A 484 12.63 -17.55 29.37
CA LEU A 484 11.44 -16.72 29.17
C LEU A 484 10.20 -17.58 28.91
N ALA A 485 10.32 -18.61 28.07
CA ALA A 485 9.23 -19.56 27.83
C ALA A 485 8.78 -20.26 29.12
N GLN A 486 9.71 -20.67 29.98
CA GLN A 486 9.41 -21.27 31.29
C GLN A 486 8.71 -20.29 32.24
N CYS A 487 9.15 -19.04 32.31
CA CYS A 487 8.54 -18.01 33.15
C CYS A 487 7.06 -17.74 32.81
N PHE A 488 6.66 -17.95 31.55
CA PHE A 488 5.27 -17.83 31.12
C PHE A 488 4.44 -19.11 31.28
N GLY A 489 5.00 -20.18 31.87
CA GLY A 489 4.32 -21.47 31.99
C GLY A 489 4.37 -22.31 30.72
N ASN A 490 5.54 -22.34 30.08
CA ASN A 490 5.87 -23.19 28.92
C ASN A 490 5.07 -22.89 27.64
N LEU A 491 4.81 -21.62 27.36
CA LEU A 491 4.43 -21.18 26.01
C LEU A 491 5.64 -21.18 25.07
N THR A 492 5.41 -21.04 23.76
CA THR A 492 6.50 -20.97 22.79
C THR A 492 6.96 -19.53 22.57
N VAL A 493 8.28 -19.30 22.58
CA VAL A 493 8.91 -18.04 22.20
C VAL A 493 9.78 -18.24 20.96
N LEU A 494 9.56 -17.42 19.94
CA LEU A 494 10.38 -17.28 18.74
C LEU A 494 11.04 -15.91 18.76
N ARG A 495 12.32 -15.88 19.15
CA ARG A 495 13.13 -14.66 19.14
C ARG A 495 13.71 -14.47 17.74
N LYS A 496 13.26 -13.41 17.06
CA LYS A 496 13.72 -13.03 15.71
C LYS A 496 15.11 -12.40 15.78
N GLY A 497 16.04 -12.86 14.93
CA GLY A 497 17.44 -12.44 14.99
C GLY A 497 18.22 -12.69 13.70
N MET A 498 19.55 -12.62 13.77
CA MET A 498 20.41 -13.11 12.68
C MET A 498 20.20 -14.61 12.51
N GLU A 499 20.18 -15.33 13.63
CA GLU A 499 19.60 -16.66 13.77
C GLU A 499 18.31 -16.52 14.58
N ASP A 500 17.23 -17.17 14.14
CA ASP A 500 15.99 -17.19 14.91
C ASP A 500 16.04 -18.36 15.90
N ILE A 501 15.69 -18.09 17.16
CA ILE A 501 15.72 -19.09 18.24
C ILE A 501 14.29 -19.35 18.69
N VAL A 502 13.87 -20.61 18.68
CA VAL A 502 12.53 -21.05 19.07
C VAL A 502 12.61 -21.99 20.26
N SER A 503 11.85 -21.73 21.32
CA SER A 503 11.76 -22.61 22.48
C SER A 503 10.38 -22.63 23.12
N ASP A 504 9.96 -23.78 23.62
CA ASP A 504 8.79 -24.00 24.49
C ASP A 504 9.17 -24.12 25.98
N GLY A 505 10.41 -23.79 26.33
CA GLY A 505 10.96 -23.96 27.67
C GLY A 505 11.52 -25.35 27.94
N PHE A 506 11.33 -26.32 27.05
CA PHE A 506 11.94 -27.64 27.13
C PHE A 506 12.98 -27.82 26.02
N THR A 507 12.55 -27.58 24.79
CA THR A 507 13.32 -27.75 23.56
C THR A 507 13.81 -26.40 23.06
N VAL A 508 14.99 -26.35 22.45
CA VAL A 508 15.49 -25.17 21.73
C VAL A 508 15.86 -25.58 20.31
N ILE A 509 15.37 -24.84 19.33
CA ILE A 509 15.73 -25.00 17.92
C ILE A 509 16.16 -23.65 17.37
N MET A 510 17.21 -23.70 16.54
CA MET A 510 17.73 -22.52 15.85
C MET A 510 17.50 -22.63 14.35
N CYS A 511 17.07 -21.54 13.74
CA CYS A 511 16.98 -21.39 12.30
C CYS A 511 18.07 -20.42 11.84
N SER A 512 19.19 -20.98 11.37
CA SER A 512 20.35 -20.26 10.85
C SER A 512 20.35 -20.10 9.32
N THR A 513 19.25 -20.44 8.64
CA THR A 513 19.13 -20.28 7.19
C THR A 513 19.28 -18.83 6.78
N ASP A 514 20.08 -18.54 5.76
CA ASP A 514 20.25 -17.18 5.27
C ASP A 514 18.95 -16.64 4.65
N GLY A 515 18.57 -15.43 5.07
CA GLY A 515 17.51 -14.66 4.43
C GLY A 515 18.07 -13.73 3.36
N SER A 516 17.67 -12.46 3.41
CA SER A 516 18.26 -11.41 2.57
C SER A 516 18.91 -10.30 3.41
N PRO A 517 19.89 -9.57 2.88
CA PRO A 517 20.46 -8.40 3.56
C PRO A 517 19.50 -7.19 3.57
N ARG A 518 18.30 -7.30 2.97
CA ARG A 518 17.34 -6.20 2.83
C ARG A 518 16.18 -6.36 3.81
N ARG A 519 15.98 -5.33 4.65
CA ARG A 519 14.89 -5.31 5.65
C ARG A 519 13.60 -4.64 5.14
N CYS A 520 12.64 -5.40 4.63
CA CYS A 520 11.28 -4.89 4.37
C CYS A 520 10.47 -4.79 5.68
N GLY A 521 9.58 -3.80 5.77
CA GLY A 521 8.82 -3.50 6.99
C GLY A 521 7.88 -4.62 7.43
N GLY A 522 7.20 -5.29 6.48
CA GLY A 522 6.20 -6.33 6.79
C GLY A 522 6.74 -7.77 6.81
N GLN A 523 8.03 -7.98 7.05
CA GLN A 523 8.59 -9.34 7.17
C GLN A 523 8.04 -10.09 8.38
N GLY A 524 7.86 -9.38 9.50
CA GLY A 524 7.25 -9.95 10.72
C GLY A 524 5.81 -10.37 10.49
N ASP A 525 5.04 -9.57 9.74
CA ASP A 525 3.65 -9.88 9.40
C ASP A 525 3.54 -11.17 8.57
N LEU A 526 4.42 -11.36 7.59
CA LEU A 526 4.47 -12.59 6.80
C LEU A 526 4.80 -13.82 7.67
N LEU A 527 5.74 -13.65 8.62
CA LEU A 527 6.11 -14.69 9.58
C LEU A 527 4.94 -15.05 10.49
N SER A 528 4.26 -14.08 11.10
CA SER A 528 3.17 -14.32 12.04
C SER A 528 1.94 -14.94 11.36
N GLY A 529 1.59 -14.47 10.15
CA GLY A 529 0.55 -15.07 9.32
C GLY A 529 0.85 -16.53 8.93
N SER A 530 2.09 -16.80 8.51
CA SER A 530 2.52 -18.17 8.15
C SER A 530 2.57 -19.09 9.37
N ALA A 531 3.07 -18.59 10.51
CA ALA A 531 3.15 -19.34 11.76
C ALA A 531 1.78 -19.82 12.23
N ALA A 532 0.74 -18.99 12.11
CA ALA A 532 -0.61 -19.38 12.51
C ALA A 532 -1.14 -20.58 11.71
N VAL A 533 -0.84 -20.66 10.41
CA VAL A 533 -1.23 -21.80 9.57
C VAL A 533 -0.48 -23.07 9.99
N PHE A 534 0.84 -22.97 10.12
CA PHE A 534 1.65 -24.11 10.55
C PHE A 534 1.28 -24.58 11.95
N TYR A 535 0.88 -23.67 12.85
CA TYR A 535 0.40 -24.03 14.19
C TYR A 535 -0.85 -24.90 14.10
N ASN A 536 -1.87 -24.46 13.36
CA ASN A 536 -3.07 -25.25 13.15
C ASN A 536 -2.74 -26.65 12.61
N TRP A 537 -1.90 -26.75 11.57
CA TRP A 537 -1.50 -28.03 10.98
C TRP A 537 -0.73 -28.92 11.95
N ALA A 538 0.21 -28.34 12.71
CA ALA A 538 0.96 -29.07 13.72
C ALA A 538 0.05 -29.64 14.83
N LEU A 539 -0.95 -28.87 15.28
CA LEU A 539 -1.93 -29.32 16.26
C LEU A 539 -2.83 -30.44 15.71
N LEU A 540 -3.33 -30.30 14.48
CA LEU A 540 -4.11 -31.36 13.83
C LEU A 540 -3.32 -32.67 13.75
N LYS A 541 -2.02 -32.60 13.44
CA LYS A 541 -1.15 -33.79 13.42
C LYS A 541 -0.89 -34.35 14.81
N HIS A 542 -0.66 -33.48 15.79
CA HIS A 542 -0.38 -33.89 17.17
C HIS A 542 -1.58 -34.60 17.80
N ASN A 543 -2.79 -34.05 17.61
CA ASN A 543 -4.05 -34.63 18.09
C ASN A 543 -4.40 -35.96 17.41
N ARG A 544 -3.99 -36.19 16.14
CA ARG A 544 -4.16 -37.49 15.48
C ARG A 544 -3.16 -38.55 15.97
N LYS A 545 -1.98 -38.13 16.43
CA LYS A 545 -0.93 -39.05 16.91
C LYS A 545 -1.20 -39.59 18.31
N SER A 546 -1.97 -38.90 19.15
CA SER A 546 -2.41 -39.47 20.45
C SER A 546 -3.25 -40.74 20.29
N ASP A 547 -3.80 -40.98 19.10
CA ASP A 547 -4.69 -42.12 18.81
C ASP A 547 -3.96 -43.34 18.20
N THR A 548 -2.66 -43.22 17.85
CA THR A 548 -1.87 -44.32 17.27
C THR A 548 -0.47 -44.36 17.85
N GLU A 549 -0.16 -45.40 18.64
CA GLU A 549 1.16 -45.63 19.23
C GLU A 549 2.25 -45.86 18.15
N SER A 550 3.47 -45.45 18.52
CA SER A 550 4.76 -45.59 17.80
C SER A 550 5.14 -44.44 16.85
N SER A 551 6.16 -43.66 17.26
CA SER A 551 7.27 -43.09 16.45
C SER A 551 7.70 -41.70 16.95
N GLN A 552 8.92 -41.63 17.52
CA GLN A 552 9.79 -40.46 17.82
C GLN A 552 9.13 -39.23 18.50
N PRO A 553 9.75 -38.61 19.52
CA PRO A 553 9.19 -37.41 20.13
C PRO A 553 9.02 -36.31 19.07
N LEU A 554 7.76 -36.01 18.74
CA LEU A 554 7.45 -34.89 17.86
C LEU A 554 7.81 -33.62 18.63
N LEU A 555 8.54 -32.71 18.01
CA LEU A 555 8.72 -31.36 18.52
C LEU A 555 7.34 -30.75 18.85
N GLY A 556 7.29 -29.91 19.89
CA GLY A 556 6.05 -29.25 20.30
C GLY A 556 5.41 -28.49 19.11
N PRO A 557 4.06 -28.48 18.99
CA PRO A 557 3.39 -27.85 17.85
C PRO A 557 3.79 -26.40 17.62
N GLY A 558 3.95 -25.61 18.68
CA GLY A 558 4.42 -24.22 18.60
C GLY A 558 5.86 -24.09 18.11
N VAL A 559 6.76 -24.99 18.55
CA VAL A 559 8.17 -25.01 18.10
C VAL A 559 8.26 -25.34 16.61
N LEU A 560 7.49 -26.34 16.15
CA LEU A 560 7.40 -26.68 14.72
C LEU A 560 6.87 -25.52 13.90
N ALA A 561 5.78 -24.91 14.34
CA ALA A 561 5.15 -23.79 13.65
C ALA A 561 6.09 -22.59 13.52
N GLY A 562 6.75 -22.23 14.62
CA GLY A 562 7.74 -21.16 14.64
C GLY A 562 8.92 -21.44 13.71
N TYR A 563 9.50 -22.64 13.78
CA TYR A 563 10.62 -23.03 12.92
C TYR A 563 10.25 -23.01 11.43
N MET A 564 9.10 -23.57 11.06
CA MET A 564 8.62 -23.59 9.67
C MET A 564 8.34 -22.18 9.13
N ALA A 565 7.74 -21.32 9.94
CA ALA A 565 7.50 -19.93 9.57
C ALA A 565 8.80 -19.14 9.36
N CYS A 566 9.81 -19.35 10.22
CA CYS A 566 11.15 -18.78 10.03
C CYS A 566 11.78 -19.22 8.71
N ARG A 567 11.80 -20.53 8.45
CA ARG A 567 12.37 -21.12 7.23
C ARG A 567 11.69 -20.55 5.98
N LEU A 568 10.36 -20.54 5.96
CA LEU A 568 9.59 -20.01 4.84
C LEU A 568 9.85 -18.52 4.64
N THR A 569 9.80 -17.71 5.70
CA THR A 569 9.98 -16.26 5.61
C THR A 569 11.38 -15.89 5.11
N ARG A 570 12.41 -16.57 5.62
CA ARG A 570 13.80 -16.38 5.19
C ARG A 570 13.98 -16.75 3.72
N GLU A 571 13.42 -17.87 3.29
CA GLU A 571 13.48 -18.28 1.88
C GLU A 571 12.71 -17.34 0.96
N CYS A 572 11.53 -16.86 1.35
CA CYS A 572 10.79 -15.83 0.63
C CYS A 572 11.61 -14.54 0.49
N SER A 573 12.27 -14.11 1.57
CA SER A 573 13.13 -12.93 1.60
C SER A 573 14.32 -13.11 0.65
N ARG A 574 14.99 -14.26 0.70
CA ARG A 574 16.12 -14.61 -0.17
C ARG A 574 15.72 -14.60 -1.64
N LEU A 575 14.63 -15.31 -2.00
CA LEU A 575 14.14 -15.38 -3.37
C LEU A 575 13.68 -14.01 -3.90
N ALA A 576 12.96 -13.23 -3.10
CA ALA A 576 12.53 -11.90 -3.51
C ALA A 576 13.71 -10.94 -3.68
N PHE A 577 14.76 -11.08 -2.86
CA PHE A 577 15.96 -10.27 -2.97
C PHE A 577 16.79 -10.62 -4.20
N LEU A 578 16.87 -11.90 -4.57
CA LEU A 578 17.54 -12.31 -5.81
C LEU A 578 16.90 -11.66 -7.04
N ASP A 579 15.59 -11.44 -7.01
CA ASP A 579 14.86 -10.83 -8.12
C ASP A 579 14.89 -9.29 -8.10
N GLN A 580 14.68 -8.69 -6.93
CA GLN A 580 14.45 -7.23 -6.79
C GLN A 580 15.64 -6.46 -6.21
N GLY A 581 16.63 -7.17 -5.66
CA GLY A 581 17.78 -6.58 -4.98
C GLY A 581 17.39 -5.54 -3.94
N ARG A 582 18.00 -4.36 -4.01
CA ARG A 582 17.77 -3.25 -3.06
C ARG A 582 16.31 -2.79 -3.04
N SER A 583 15.58 -2.92 -4.15
CA SER A 583 14.22 -2.41 -4.31
C SER A 583 13.14 -3.32 -3.72
N MET A 584 13.50 -4.50 -3.22
CA MET A 584 12.58 -5.47 -2.62
C MET A 584 11.65 -4.83 -1.57
N THR A 585 10.39 -5.22 -1.66
CA THR A 585 9.28 -4.88 -0.76
C THR A 585 8.64 -6.14 -0.18
N THR A 586 7.77 -5.97 0.82
CA THR A 586 7.03 -7.09 1.42
C THR A 586 6.09 -7.76 0.41
N SER A 587 5.48 -6.99 -0.50
CA SER A 587 4.62 -7.54 -1.55
C SER A 587 5.40 -8.49 -2.47
N ASP A 588 6.67 -8.18 -2.76
CA ASP A 588 7.53 -9.07 -3.55
C ASP A 588 7.75 -10.41 -2.84
N MET A 589 7.97 -10.39 -1.52
CA MET A 589 8.10 -11.61 -0.72
C MET A 589 6.83 -12.47 -0.76
N ILE A 590 5.64 -11.85 -0.74
CA ILE A 590 4.36 -12.58 -0.84
C ILE A 590 4.27 -13.34 -2.17
N THR A 591 4.79 -12.78 -3.27
CA THR A 591 4.82 -13.50 -4.55
C THR A 591 5.72 -14.74 -4.54
N LYS A 592 6.63 -14.86 -3.56
CA LYS A 592 7.57 -15.97 -3.41
C LYS A 592 7.11 -17.07 -2.48
N ILE A 593 5.99 -16.88 -1.75
CA ILE A 593 5.50 -17.87 -0.78
C ILE A 593 5.32 -19.24 -1.43
N HIS A 594 4.64 -19.34 -2.57
CA HIS A 594 4.43 -20.63 -3.23
C HIS A 594 5.74 -21.33 -3.61
N LEU A 595 6.66 -20.61 -4.26
CA LEU A 595 7.94 -21.18 -4.68
C LEU A 595 8.80 -21.59 -3.47
N ALA A 596 8.82 -20.77 -2.42
CA ALA A 596 9.53 -21.08 -1.18
C ALA A 596 8.92 -22.30 -0.47
N PHE A 597 7.58 -22.40 -0.47
CA PHE A 597 6.85 -23.51 0.12
C PHE A 597 7.22 -24.83 -0.57
N GLU A 598 7.08 -24.92 -1.90
CA GLU A 598 7.43 -26.12 -2.70
C GLU A 598 8.91 -26.51 -2.58
N THR A 599 9.79 -25.52 -2.36
CA THR A 599 11.23 -25.78 -2.19
C THR A 599 11.54 -26.40 -0.83
N LEU A 600 10.81 -26.00 0.21
CA LEU A 600 11.09 -26.38 1.59
C LEU A 600 10.30 -27.61 2.05
N PHE A 601 9.07 -27.76 1.56
CA PHE A 601 8.08 -28.69 2.06
C PHE A 601 7.53 -29.54 0.93
#